data_AF-A0A484GSX4-F1
#
_entry.id   AF-A0A484GSX4-F1
#
_cell.length_a   1.000
_cell.length_b   1.000
_cell.length_c   1.000
_cell.angle_alpha   90.00
_cell.angle_beta   90.00
_cell.angle_gamma   90.00
#
_symmetry.space_group_name_H-M   'P 1'
#
loop_
_entity.id
_entity.type
_entity.pdbx_description
1 polymer ?
#
loop_
_entity_poly.entity_id
_entity_poly.type
_entity_poly.pdbx_seq_one_letter_code
_entity_poly.pdbx_strand_id
1 'polypeptide(L)'
;MAWRMTQLLLLALVAAARGAQPRISQARTDRLNVCMDAKHHKTKPGPEDKLHDQCSPWKKNACCSVNTSQEAHKDISYLYRFNWDHCGKMKPACKRHFIQDTCLYECSPNLGPWIQEVNQSWRKERFLNVPLCKEDWTSMAWKTTWLLFLLVGVAAVWTARPRTELLNVCMNAKHHKEKPGPEDKLHEQCSPWKKNACCSVNTSQEAHKDISYLYRFNWDHCGKMKPACKHHFIQDTCLYECSPNLGPWIQEVNQSWRKERFLNVPLCKEDCQIWWEDCRTSYTCKTNWHKGWNWTSGYNQCPVRAACHRFDFYFPTPAALCNEIWSHSYKVSNYGRGSGRCIQMWFDPAQGNPNEEVARFYAETMSGAGLHEAWPLRFGLVLMLLWLLN
;
A
#
# COMPACT_ATOMS: atom_id res chain seq x y z
N MET A 1 6.86 13.19 62.74
CA MET A 1 7.62 12.27 61.86
C MET A 1 6.81 11.73 60.68
N ALA A 2 5.47 11.67 60.73
CA ALA A 2 4.64 11.17 59.63
C ALA A 2 4.65 12.04 58.35
N TRP A 3 4.82 13.36 58.46
CA TRP A 3 4.79 14.28 57.31
C TRP A 3 6.02 14.21 56.38
N ARG A 4 7.18 13.83 56.92
CA ARG A 4 8.40 13.65 56.12
C ARG A 4 8.39 12.34 55.32
N MET A 5 7.71 11.31 55.83
CA MET A 5 7.61 10.02 55.13
C MET A 5 6.64 10.07 53.93
N THR A 6 5.56 10.86 54.00
CA THR A 6 4.63 11.05 52.88
C THR A 6 5.25 11.83 51.71
N GLN A 7 6.11 12.82 51.97
CA GLN A 7 6.85 13.50 50.90
C GLN A 7 7.88 12.60 50.20
N LEU A 8 8.55 11.72 50.95
CA LEU A 8 9.50 10.75 50.39
C LEU A 8 8.81 9.65 49.57
N LEU A 9 7.61 9.21 49.95
CA LEU A 9 6.80 8.27 49.16
C LEU A 9 6.26 8.89 47.87
N LEU A 10 5.85 10.17 47.89
CA LEU A 10 5.42 10.86 46.66
C LEU A 10 6.58 11.10 45.69
N LEU A 11 7.79 11.41 46.18
CA LEU A 11 8.99 11.53 45.35
C LEU A 11 9.42 10.18 44.75
N ALA A 12 9.24 9.07 45.47
CA ALA A 12 9.49 7.72 44.96
C ALA A 12 8.47 7.29 43.89
N LEU A 13 7.20 7.67 44.03
CA LEU A 13 6.14 7.40 43.04
C LEU A 13 6.32 8.24 41.76
N VAL A 14 6.78 9.49 41.87
CA VAL A 14 7.09 10.34 40.71
C VAL A 14 8.37 9.87 39.99
N ALA A 15 9.34 9.30 40.71
CA ALA A 15 10.52 8.67 40.11
C ALA A 15 10.18 7.34 39.40
N ALA A 16 9.24 6.54 39.93
CA ALA A 16 8.76 5.32 39.29
C ALA A 16 7.92 5.59 38.02
N ALA A 17 7.18 6.71 37.98
CA ALA A 17 6.41 7.12 36.81
C ALA A 17 7.28 7.69 35.66
N ARG A 18 8.53 8.09 35.94
CA ARG A 18 9.52 8.49 34.90
C ARG A 18 10.30 7.32 34.30
N GLY A 19 10.06 6.09 34.75
CA GLY A 19 10.73 4.88 34.26
C GLY A 19 10.02 4.13 33.12
N ALA A 20 8.80 4.53 32.76
CA ALA A 20 8.01 3.89 31.70
C ALA A 20 7.76 4.88 30.54
N GLN A 21 8.85 5.42 29.99
CA GLN A 21 8.81 6.08 28.69
C GLN A 21 8.56 5.00 27.62
N PRO A 22 7.67 5.22 26.63
CA PRO A 22 7.40 4.23 25.62
C PRO A 22 8.68 4.01 24.81
N ARG A 23 9.31 2.83 24.96
CA ARG A 23 10.48 2.35 24.17
C ARG A 23 10.28 2.41 22.64
N ILE A 24 9.09 2.78 22.16
CA ILE A 24 8.72 2.85 20.75
C ILE A 24 9.13 4.19 20.10
N SER A 25 9.20 5.32 20.83
CA SER A 25 9.57 6.60 20.21
C SER A 25 11.07 6.73 19.93
N GLN A 26 11.90 6.22 20.85
CA GLN A 26 13.36 6.36 20.79
C GLN A 26 13.97 5.58 19.61
N ALA A 27 13.48 4.36 19.35
CA ALA A 27 13.90 3.54 18.21
C ALA A 27 13.55 4.15 16.83
N ARG A 28 12.63 5.13 16.77
CA ARG A 28 12.21 5.78 15.52
C ARG A 28 13.09 6.99 15.18
N THR A 29 13.54 7.74 16.19
CA THR A 29 14.49 8.85 16.04
C THR A 29 15.90 8.36 15.70
N ASP A 30 16.29 7.17 16.14
CA ASP A 30 17.62 6.57 15.86
C ASP A 30 17.83 6.24 14.37
N ARG A 31 16.76 6.30 13.56
CA ARG A 31 16.79 6.02 12.11
C ARG A 31 16.61 7.27 11.25
N LEU A 32 16.55 8.46 11.84
CA LEU A 32 16.55 9.72 11.09
C LEU A 32 17.97 10.28 11.05
N ASN A 33 18.31 10.97 9.97
CA ASN A 33 19.64 11.52 9.77
C ASN A 33 20.77 10.47 9.74
N VAL A 34 20.54 9.36 9.03
CA VAL A 34 21.46 8.23 8.91
C VAL A 34 21.75 7.97 7.44
N CYS A 35 23.02 7.69 7.13
CA CYS A 35 23.42 7.22 5.82
C CYS A 35 23.44 5.70 5.79
N MET A 36 22.97 5.14 4.68
CA MET A 36 22.99 3.71 4.42
C MET A 36 24.42 3.18 4.29
N ASP A 37 24.69 1.96 4.76
CA ASP A 37 25.95 1.25 4.49
C ASP A 37 25.95 0.72 3.04
N ALA A 38 26.33 1.61 2.13
CA ALA A 38 26.44 1.35 0.71
C ALA A 38 27.68 2.02 0.12
N LYS A 39 28.09 1.52 -1.06
CA LYS A 39 29.39 1.80 -1.69
C LYS A 39 29.70 3.28 -1.90
N HIS A 40 28.68 4.10 -2.19
CA HIS A 40 28.85 5.52 -2.56
C HIS A 40 28.32 6.49 -1.50
N HIS A 41 27.97 5.96 -0.33
CA HIS A 41 27.50 6.71 0.83
C HIS A 41 28.66 7.06 1.74
N LYS A 42 28.57 8.24 2.35
CA LYS A 42 29.40 8.63 3.49
C LYS A 42 28.96 7.86 4.72
N THR A 43 29.88 7.67 5.66
CA THR A 43 29.59 7.02 6.94
C THR A 43 28.62 7.81 7.81
N LYS A 44 28.59 9.15 7.67
CA LYS A 44 27.66 10.05 8.35
C LYS A 44 27.25 11.19 7.41
N PRO A 45 26.03 11.71 7.55
CA PRO A 45 25.60 12.84 6.74
C PRO A 45 26.34 14.10 7.15
N GLY A 46 26.56 14.99 6.20
CA GLY A 46 27.27 16.25 6.41
C GLY A 46 27.24 17.16 5.19
N PRO A 47 27.72 18.41 5.33
CA PRO A 47 27.65 19.41 4.27
C PRO A 47 28.52 19.05 3.05
N GLU A 48 28.01 19.37 1.87
CA GLU A 48 28.61 19.21 0.55
C GLU A 48 28.16 20.38 -0.35
N ASP A 49 28.78 21.54 -0.21
CA ASP A 49 28.24 22.79 -0.79
C ASP A 49 28.13 22.80 -2.33
N LYS A 50 28.78 21.85 -3.01
CA LYS A 50 28.89 21.76 -4.46
C LYS A 50 28.19 20.54 -5.06
N LEU A 51 27.16 19.99 -4.39
CA LEU A 51 26.35 18.93 -4.99
C LEU A 51 25.74 19.39 -6.32
N HIS A 52 25.87 18.53 -7.34
CA HIS A 52 25.54 18.82 -8.72
C HIS A 52 24.02 18.81 -8.98
N ASP A 53 23.51 19.85 -9.66
CA ASP A 53 22.15 20.01 -10.16
C ASP A 53 21.02 19.40 -9.29
N GLN A 54 20.42 18.28 -9.72
CA GLN A 54 19.29 17.62 -9.06
C GLN A 54 19.62 17.13 -7.65
N CYS A 55 20.89 16.95 -7.31
CA CYS A 55 21.36 16.53 -5.99
C CYS A 55 21.58 17.72 -5.03
N SER A 56 21.54 18.96 -5.52
CA SER A 56 21.75 20.16 -4.71
C SER A 56 20.81 20.34 -3.49
N PRO A 57 19.57 19.81 -3.45
CA PRO A 57 18.71 19.94 -2.27
C PRO A 57 19.32 19.39 -0.98
N TRP A 58 20.21 18.40 -1.07
CA TRP A 58 20.82 17.76 0.11
C TRP A 58 22.13 18.42 0.57
N LYS A 59 22.63 19.46 -0.11
CA LYS A 59 23.98 20.04 0.13
C LYS A 59 24.29 20.42 1.57
N LYS A 60 23.30 20.76 2.39
CA LYS A 60 23.52 21.14 3.80
C LYS A 60 23.77 19.93 4.70
N ASN A 61 23.31 18.75 4.30
CA ASN A 61 23.34 17.53 5.09
C ASN A 61 23.11 16.32 4.19
N ALA A 62 24.13 15.92 3.43
CA ALA A 62 24.04 14.87 2.42
C ALA A 62 24.76 13.59 2.87
N CYS A 63 24.27 12.45 2.37
CA CYS A 63 24.94 11.17 2.45
C CYS A 63 25.85 10.87 1.25
N CYS A 64 25.72 11.60 0.15
CA CYS A 64 26.59 11.46 -1.02
C CYS A 64 27.73 12.48 -0.99
N SER A 65 28.76 12.27 -1.80
CA SER A 65 29.82 13.26 -2.05
C SER A 65 29.53 14.10 -3.30
N VAL A 66 30.24 15.22 -3.48
CA VAL A 66 30.22 15.99 -4.75
C VAL A 66 30.50 15.08 -5.96
N ASN A 67 31.48 14.20 -5.86
CA ASN A 67 31.86 13.27 -6.92
C ASN A 67 30.71 12.30 -7.25
N THR A 68 30.07 11.71 -6.23
CA THR A 68 28.87 10.87 -6.39
C THR A 68 27.76 11.64 -7.13
N SER A 69 27.53 12.90 -6.75
CA SER A 69 26.50 13.71 -7.39
C SER A 69 26.80 14.01 -8.86
N GLN A 70 28.06 14.25 -9.23
CA GLN A 70 28.46 14.47 -10.62
C GLN A 70 28.30 13.20 -11.46
N GLU A 71 28.72 12.07 -10.92
CA GLU A 71 28.59 10.78 -11.60
C GLU A 71 27.15 10.34 -11.82
N ALA A 72 26.21 10.75 -10.97
CA ALA A 72 24.79 10.47 -11.17
C ALA A 72 24.23 11.12 -12.46
N HIS A 73 24.89 12.16 -12.98
CA HIS A 73 24.44 12.91 -14.16
C HIS A 73 25.11 12.45 -15.48
N LYS A 74 26.17 11.64 -15.41
CA LYS A 74 26.88 11.13 -16.59
C LYS A 74 26.06 10.06 -17.31
N ASP A 75 26.11 10.06 -18.64
CA ASP A 75 25.45 9.05 -19.48
C ASP A 75 25.99 7.64 -19.22
N ILE A 76 27.31 7.54 -19.06
CA ILE A 76 28.02 6.33 -18.64
C ILE A 76 28.66 6.66 -17.29
N SER A 77 28.09 6.08 -16.23
CA SER A 77 28.50 6.34 -14.84
C SER A 77 29.22 5.14 -14.25
N TYR A 78 30.31 5.37 -13.52
CA TYR A 78 30.99 4.28 -12.81
C TYR A 78 30.32 3.91 -11.48
N LEU A 79 29.34 4.70 -11.00
CA LEU A 79 28.61 4.39 -9.76
C LEU A 79 28.03 2.97 -9.82
N TYR A 80 27.37 2.67 -10.94
CA TYR A 80 26.70 1.39 -11.18
C TYR A 80 27.21 0.66 -12.42
N ARG A 81 28.26 1.20 -13.08
CA ARG A 81 28.66 0.79 -14.44
C ARG A 81 27.45 0.73 -15.38
N PHE A 82 26.59 1.74 -15.23
CA PHE A 82 25.29 1.79 -15.89
C PHE A 82 25.32 2.83 -17.00
N ASN A 83 24.74 2.48 -18.15
CA ASN A 83 24.57 3.37 -19.29
C ASN A 83 23.08 3.72 -19.41
N TRP A 84 22.75 5.00 -19.27
CA TRP A 84 21.38 5.49 -19.40
C TRP A 84 20.78 5.26 -20.80
N ASP A 85 21.63 5.13 -21.83
CA ASP A 85 21.24 4.99 -23.23
C ASP A 85 21.37 3.54 -23.75
N HIS A 86 21.40 2.53 -22.88
CA HIS A 86 21.60 1.12 -23.26
C HIS A 86 20.53 0.53 -24.20
N CYS A 87 19.36 1.17 -24.31
CA CYS A 87 18.30 0.82 -25.27
C CYS A 87 18.06 1.92 -26.33
N GLY A 88 19.01 2.84 -26.51
CA GLY A 88 18.88 4.04 -27.32
C GLY A 88 18.84 5.33 -26.50
N LYS A 89 19.01 6.48 -27.15
CA LYS A 89 19.15 7.77 -26.49
C LYS A 89 17.90 8.15 -25.69
N MET A 90 18.03 8.30 -24.38
CA MET A 90 16.92 8.65 -23.51
C MET A 90 16.55 10.13 -23.63
N LYS A 91 15.24 10.41 -23.67
CA LYS A 91 14.74 11.80 -23.72
C LYS A 91 15.13 12.54 -22.43
N PRO A 92 15.58 13.82 -22.50
CA PRO A 92 16.04 14.58 -21.34
C PRO A 92 15.06 14.63 -20.16
N ALA A 93 13.76 14.77 -20.45
CA ALA A 93 12.73 14.80 -19.40
C ALA A 93 12.63 13.48 -18.62
N CYS A 94 12.74 12.35 -19.31
CA CYS A 94 12.74 11.03 -18.68
C CYS A 94 14.04 10.82 -17.88
N LYS A 95 15.19 11.17 -18.47
CA LYS A 95 16.50 11.09 -17.81
C LYS A 95 16.53 11.91 -16.51
N ARG A 96 15.90 13.09 -16.51
CA ARG A 96 15.80 13.95 -15.33
C ARG A 96 15.18 13.24 -14.13
N HIS A 97 14.13 12.43 -14.31
CA HIS A 97 13.51 11.71 -13.20
C HIS A 97 14.39 10.61 -12.64
N PHE A 98 15.09 9.86 -13.49
CA PHE A 98 16.04 8.85 -13.02
C PHE A 98 17.24 9.44 -12.29
N ILE A 99 17.72 10.60 -12.73
CA ILE A 99 18.76 11.36 -12.02
C ILE A 99 18.23 11.81 -10.65
N GLN A 100 16.99 12.32 -10.57
CA GLN A 100 16.38 12.71 -9.29
C GLN A 100 16.25 11.54 -8.33
N ASP A 101 15.82 10.39 -8.82
CA ASP A 101 15.74 9.14 -8.04
C ASP A 101 17.13 8.73 -7.53
N THR A 102 18.16 8.78 -8.39
CA THR A 102 19.55 8.49 -8.01
C THR A 102 20.05 9.47 -6.95
N CYS A 103 19.77 10.76 -7.08
CA CYS A 103 20.14 11.76 -6.09
C CYS A 103 19.43 11.53 -4.75
N LEU A 104 18.14 11.17 -4.76
CA LEU A 104 17.41 10.79 -3.55
C LEU A 104 18.05 9.56 -2.89
N TYR A 105 18.37 8.55 -3.69
CA TYR A 105 18.97 7.29 -3.25
C TYR A 105 20.32 7.53 -2.55
N GLU A 106 21.19 8.32 -3.16
CA GLU A 106 22.57 8.50 -2.72
C GLU A 106 22.70 9.57 -1.63
N CYS A 107 21.93 10.66 -1.73
CA CYS A 107 22.19 11.86 -0.94
C CYS A 107 21.29 12.01 0.28
N SER A 108 20.13 11.35 0.34
CA SER A 108 19.15 11.60 1.39
C SER A 108 19.54 10.97 2.73
N PRO A 109 19.66 11.76 3.82
CA PRO A 109 19.90 11.23 5.16
C PRO A 109 18.61 10.78 5.85
N ASN A 110 17.45 10.92 5.19
CA ASN A 110 16.13 10.76 5.78
C ASN A 110 15.42 9.47 5.35
N LEU A 111 16.12 8.56 4.69
CA LEU A 111 15.56 7.28 4.24
C LEU A 111 15.66 6.17 5.28
N GLY A 112 16.26 6.43 6.45
CA GLY A 112 16.54 5.39 7.45
C GLY A 112 15.35 4.56 7.94
N PRO A 113 14.10 5.07 8.04
CA PRO A 113 12.94 4.21 8.35
C PRO A 113 12.70 3.08 7.34
N TRP A 114 13.19 3.23 6.11
CA TRP A 114 13.01 2.28 5.01
C TRP A 114 14.27 1.46 4.70
N ILE A 115 15.39 1.73 5.37
CA ILE A 115 16.62 0.95 5.22
C ILE A 115 16.41 -0.47 5.78
N GLN A 116 16.79 -1.46 4.99
CA GLN A 116 16.78 -2.87 5.35
C GLN A 116 18.13 -3.50 4.99
N GLU A 117 18.63 -4.36 5.87
CA GLU A 117 19.77 -5.21 5.58
C GLU A 117 19.44 -6.21 4.47
N VAL A 118 20.41 -6.45 3.59
CA VAL A 118 20.29 -7.40 2.49
C VAL A 118 21.54 -8.26 2.40
N ASN A 119 21.33 -9.56 2.21
CA ASN A 119 22.41 -10.51 2.00
C ASN A 119 22.82 -10.52 0.51
N GLN A 120 23.57 -9.50 0.08
CA GLN A 120 24.09 -9.40 -1.29
C GLN A 120 25.59 -9.15 -1.29
N SER A 121 26.29 -9.66 -2.31
CA SER A 121 27.76 -9.58 -2.41
C SER A 121 28.31 -8.15 -2.59
N TRP A 122 27.47 -7.19 -3.01
CA TRP A 122 27.89 -5.85 -3.41
C TRP A 122 27.19 -4.70 -2.65
N ARG A 123 26.23 -5.01 -1.78
CA ARG A 123 25.58 -4.04 -0.87
C ARG A 123 25.06 -4.75 0.38
N LYS A 124 25.19 -4.08 1.51
CA LYS A 124 24.73 -4.59 2.82
C LYS A 124 23.35 -4.08 3.18
N GLU A 125 23.00 -2.90 2.70
CA GLU A 125 21.71 -2.27 2.96
C GLU A 125 21.07 -1.74 1.68
N ARG A 126 19.74 -1.64 1.68
CA ARG A 126 18.95 -0.93 0.66
C ARG A 126 17.69 -0.36 1.32
N PHE A 127 17.10 0.68 0.73
CA PHE A 127 15.74 1.05 1.10
C PHE A 127 14.68 0.27 0.33
N LEU A 128 13.55 -0.01 0.98
CA LEU A 128 12.40 -0.73 0.43
C LEU A 128 11.10 -0.05 0.86
N ASN A 129 10.14 0.02 -0.06
CA ASN A 129 8.79 0.55 0.18
C ASN A 129 8.75 2.01 0.66
N VAL A 130 9.62 2.86 0.13
CA VAL A 130 9.58 4.32 0.38
C VAL A 130 8.30 4.89 -0.25
N PRO A 131 7.40 5.52 0.53
CA PRO A 131 6.22 6.17 -0.02
C PRO A 131 6.64 7.41 -0.81
N LEU A 132 6.22 7.49 -2.08
CA LEU A 132 6.44 8.66 -2.93
C LEU A 132 5.19 9.54 -2.95
N CYS A 133 5.39 10.84 -3.02
CA CYS A 133 4.29 11.80 -3.19
C CYS A 133 3.61 11.57 -4.54
N LYS A 134 2.27 11.56 -4.54
CA LYS A 134 1.45 11.60 -5.76
C LYS A 134 1.17 13.08 -6.05
N GLU A 135 1.65 13.60 -7.19
CA GLU A 135 1.24 14.94 -7.64
C GLU A 135 -0.13 14.85 -8.32
N ASP A 136 -1.08 15.65 -7.82
CA ASP A 136 -2.36 15.90 -8.48
C ASP A 136 -2.17 17.03 -9.50
N TRP A 137 -2.43 16.73 -10.78
CA TRP A 137 -2.20 17.62 -11.93
C TRP A 137 -3.13 18.85 -12.00
N THR A 138 -3.92 19.14 -10.97
CA THR A 138 -4.89 20.25 -10.94
C THR A 138 -4.30 21.61 -10.52
N SER A 139 -3.02 21.71 -10.15
CA SER A 139 -2.46 22.93 -9.53
C SER A 139 -1.56 23.83 -10.41
N MET A 140 -1.72 23.84 -11.73
CA MET A 140 -0.96 24.77 -12.61
C MET A 140 -1.74 25.99 -13.14
N ALA A 141 -2.82 26.41 -12.47
CA ALA A 141 -3.60 27.58 -12.90
C ALA A 141 -3.96 28.58 -11.78
N TRP A 142 -3.24 28.62 -10.65
CA TRP A 142 -3.61 29.49 -9.53
C TRP A 142 -2.43 30.27 -8.95
N LYS A 143 -1.98 31.32 -9.63
CA LYS A 143 -1.01 32.29 -9.06
C LYS A 143 -1.54 33.71 -8.86
N THR A 144 -2.80 33.99 -9.15
CA THR A 144 -3.33 35.37 -9.05
C THR A 144 -4.44 35.58 -8.02
N THR A 145 -4.83 34.56 -7.25
CA THR A 145 -5.92 34.66 -6.27
C THR A 145 -5.47 34.27 -4.86
N TRP A 146 -4.36 34.83 -4.39
CA TRP A 146 -3.81 34.59 -3.05
C TRP A 146 -4.35 35.53 -1.96
N LEU A 147 -5.08 36.59 -2.32
CA LEU A 147 -5.58 37.59 -1.37
C LEU A 147 -7.00 37.33 -0.84
N LEU A 148 -7.80 36.51 -1.54
CA LEU A 148 -9.19 36.21 -1.12
C LEU A 148 -9.30 34.96 -0.22
N PHE A 149 -8.29 34.09 -0.20
CA PHE A 149 -8.32 32.84 0.60
C PHE A 149 -8.02 33.04 2.09
N LEU A 150 -7.45 34.18 2.49
CA LEU A 150 -7.19 34.49 3.91
C LEU A 150 -8.46 34.76 4.72
N LEU A 151 -9.61 35.04 4.08
CA LEU A 151 -10.88 35.29 4.77
C LEU A 151 -11.79 34.05 4.88
N VAL A 152 -11.44 32.92 4.25
CA VAL A 152 -12.25 31.67 4.28
C VAL A 152 -11.48 30.51 4.94
N GLY A 153 -10.36 30.80 5.62
CA GLY A 153 -9.44 29.84 6.22
C GLY A 153 -9.94 29.10 7.47
N VAL A 154 -11.21 28.68 7.52
CA VAL A 154 -11.71 27.68 8.47
C VAL A 154 -12.58 26.67 7.72
N ALA A 155 -11.98 25.86 6.84
CA ALA A 155 -12.46 24.53 6.45
C ALA A 155 -11.58 23.95 5.32
N ALA A 156 -10.34 23.61 5.62
CA ALA A 156 -9.61 22.62 4.82
C ALA A 156 -9.01 21.61 5.78
N VAL A 157 -9.90 20.88 6.45
CA VAL A 157 -9.58 19.58 7.04
C VAL A 157 -9.23 18.68 5.86
N TRP A 158 -8.07 18.02 5.91
CA TRP A 158 -7.76 16.90 5.05
C TRP A 158 -8.94 15.93 5.13
N THR A 159 -9.70 15.74 4.04
CA THR A 159 -10.87 14.87 4.06
C THR A 159 -10.40 13.42 4.10
N ALA A 160 -10.03 12.94 5.29
CA ALA A 160 -10.21 11.52 5.59
C ALA A 160 -11.69 11.22 5.32
N ARG A 161 -11.99 10.29 4.40
CA ARG A 161 -13.37 9.87 4.15
C ARG A 161 -14.00 9.56 5.51
N PRO A 162 -15.09 10.25 5.91
CA PRO A 162 -15.68 10.03 7.23
C PRO A 162 -15.98 8.54 7.42
N ARG A 163 -15.89 8.07 8.68
CA ARG A 163 -16.07 6.66 9.04
C ARG A 163 -17.30 5.99 8.41
N THR A 164 -18.38 6.76 8.21
CA THR A 164 -19.64 6.33 7.56
C THR A 164 -19.50 6.03 6.07
N GLU A 165 -18.47 6.54 5.40
CA GLU A 165 -18.18 6.32 3.97
C GLU A 165 -17.29 5.09 3.71
N LEU A 166 -16.78 4.43 4.75
CA LEU A 166 -15.92 3.24 4.60
C LEU A 166 -16.64 1.93 4.92
N LEU A 167 -17.78 1.98 5.60
CA LEU A 167 -18.52 0.79 6.02
C LEU A 167 -19.74 0.61 5.15
N ASN A 168 -19.99 -0.64 4.72
CA ASN A 168 -21.16 -0.99 3.93
C ASN A 168 -21.25 -0.17 2.63
N VAL A 169 -20.19 -0.22 1.83
CA VAL A 169 -20.06 0.53 0.57
C VAL A 169 -19.58 -0.38 -0.56
N CYS A 170 -19.92 -0.02 -1.79
CA CYS A 170 -19.42 -0.67 -2.99
C CYS A 170 -18.36 0.19 -3.66
N MET A 171 -17.31 -0.43 -4.18
CA MET A 171 -16.30 0.31 -4.94
C MET A 171 -16.83 0.68 -6.33
N ASN A 172 -16.38 1.80 -6.87
CA ASN A 172 -16.67 2.21 -8.23
C ASN A 172 -15.74 1.49 -9.23
N ALA A 173 -16.01 0.20 -9.45
CA ALA A 173 -15.36 -0.63 -10.46
C ALA A 173 -16.37 -1.10 -11.53
N LYS A 174 -15.97 -2.09 -12.34
CA LYS A 174 -16.63 -2.37 -13.63
C LYS A 174 -18.06 -2.91 -13.51
N HIS A 175 -18.32 -3.76 -12.50
CA HIS A 175 -19.58 -4.51 -12.38
C HIS A 175 -20.26 -4.36 -11.02
N HIS A 176 -19.75 -3.46 -10.17
CA HIS A 176 -20.34 -3.16 -8.87
C HIS A 176 -21.61 -2.32 -9.02
N LYS A 177 -22.58 -2.60 -8.15
CA LYS A 177 -23.70 -1.69 -7.88
C LYS A 177 -23.18 -0.42 -7.18
N GLU A 178 -23.97 0.64 -7.22
CA GLU A 178 -23.64 1.88 -6.51
C GLU A 178 -23.63 1.69 -4.98
N LYS A 179 -24.57 0.91 -4.47
CA LYS A 179 -24.73 0.66 -3.02
C LYS A 179 -25.04 -0.82 -2.74
N PRO A 180 -24.65 -1.33 -1.56
CA PRO A 180 -25.00 -2.69 -1.17
C PRO A 180 -26.51 -2.87 -1.04
N GLY A 181 -26.98 -4.09 -1.27
CA GLY A 181 -28.35 -4.49 -0.97
C GLY A 181 -28.58 -5.99 -1.15
N PRO A 182 -29.74 -6.51 -0.72
CA PRO A 182 -30.07 -7.93 -0.84
C PRO A 182 -30.09 -8.42 -2.29
N GLU A 183 -29.61 -9.65 -2.51
CA GLU A 183 -29.57 -10.37 -3.77
C GLU A 183 -29.85 -11.86 -3.49
N ASP A 184 -31.11 -12.23 -3.32
CA ASP A 184 -31.47 -13.58 -2.82
C ASP A 184 -31.08 -14.74 -3.75
N LYS A 185 -30.73 -14.44 -5.00
CA LYS A 185 -30.42 -15.41 -6.06
C LYS A 185 -28.95 -15.41 -6.47
N LEU A 186 -28.03 -14.93 -5.62
CA LEU A 186 -26.59 -15.06 -5.91
C LEU A 186 -26.21 -16.53 -6.09
N HIS A 187 -25.45 -16.78 -7.15
CA HIS A 187 -25.12 -18.12 -7.63
C HIS A 187 -24.04 -18.79 -6.77
N GLU A 188 -24.29 -20.04 -6.37
CA GLU A 188 -23.32 -20.97 -5.75
C GLU A 188 -22.36 -20.31 -4.75
N GLN A 189 -21.08 -20.16 -5.10
CA GLN A 189 -20.02 -19.66 -4.23
C GLN A 189 -20.24 -18.22 -3.77
N CYS A 190 -21.03 -17.44 -4.51
CA CYS A 190 -21.36 -16.06 -4.16
C CYS A 190 -22.60 -15.96 -3.24
N SER A 191 -23.31 -17.06 -2.99
CA SER A 191 -24.50 -17.08 -2.10
C SER A 191 -24.26 -16.59 -0.66
N PRO A 192 -23.05 -16.67 -0.05
CA PRO A 192 -22.83 -16.14 1.28
C PRO A 192 -23.11 -14.63 1.40
N TRP A 193 -23.06 -13.87 0.30
CA TRP A 193 -23.32 -12.42 0.31
C TRP A 193 -24.78 -12.05 0.05
N LYS A 194 -25.70 -13.01 -0.12
CA LYS A 194 -27.10 -12.75 -0.55
C LYS A 194 -27.86 -11.73 0.30
N LYS A 195 -27.58 -11.64 1.61
CA LYS A 195 -28.26 -10.70 2.52
C LYS A 195 -27.89 -9.24 2.21
N ASN A 196 -26.67 -9.00 1.72
CA ASN A 196 -26.16 -7.66 1.46
C ASN A 196 -24.91 -7.74 0.56
N ALA A 197 -25.07 -7.44 -0.73
CA ALA A 197 -24.03 -7.59 -1.75
C ALA A 197 -23.89 -6.35 -2.64
N CYS A 198 -22.68 -6.18 -3.18
CA CYS A 198 -22.34 -5.20 -4.21
C CYS A 198 -22.42 -5.72 -5.64
N CYS A 199 -22.56 -7.02 -5.83
CA CYS A 199 -22.70 -7.63 -7.14
C CYS A 199 -24.18 -7.86 -7.50
N SER A 200 -24.46 -8.14 -8.77
CA SER A 200 -25.77 -8.61 -9.23
C SER A 200 -25.82 -10.14 -9.35
N VAL A 201 -27.01 -10.72 -9.48
CA VAL A 201 -27.19 -12.13 -9.84
C VAL A 201 -26.40 -12.51 -11.09
N ASN A 202 -26.47 -11.68 -12.15
CA ASN A 202 -25.73 -11.94 -13.40
C ASN A 202 -24.22 -11.97 -13.16
N THR A 203 -23.70 -11.00 -12.39
CA THR A 203 -22.27 -10.96 -12.01
C THR A 203 -21.87 -12.25 -11.30
N SER A 204 -22.69 -12.75 -10.37
CA SER A 204 -22.40 -13.99 -9.65
C SER A 204 -22.41 -15.23 -10.54
N GLN A 205 -23.30 -15.31 -11.53
CA GLN A 205 -23.32 -16.41 -12.51
C GLN A 205 -22.08 -16.37 -13.40
N GLU A 206 -21.71 -15.17 -13.89
CA GLU A 206 -20.54 -14.97 -14.73
C GLU A 206 -19.21 -15.19 -13.98
N ALA A 207 -19.18 -15.03 -12.65
CA ALA A 207 -18.01 -15.38 -11.85
C ALA A 207 -17.66 -16.88 -11.93
N HIS A 208 -18.61 -17.75 -12.28
CA HIS A 208 -18.44 -19.20 -12.36
C HIS A 208 -18.16 -19.71 -13.79
N LYS A 209 -18.15 -18.81 -14.79
CA LYS A 209 -17.91 -19.17 -16.19
C LYS A 209 -16.47 -18.92 -16.61
N ASP A 210 -15.97 -19.76 -17.50
CA ASP A 210 -14.70 -19.54 -18.17
C ASP A 210 -14.81 -18.45 -19.24
N ILE A 211 -13.80 -17.57 -19.31
CA ILE A 211 -13.77 -16.46 -20.29
C ILE A 211 -15.07 -15.64 -20.21
N SER A 212 -15.52 -15.38 -18.99
CA SER A 212 -16.84 -14.82 -18.73
C SER A 212 -16.99 -13.37 -19.21
N TYR A 213 -18.24 -12.91 -19.23
CA TYR A 213 -18.57 -11.53 -19.55
C TYR A 213 -17.83 -10.51 -18.68
N LEU A 214 -17.45 -10.87 -17.45
CA LEU A 214 -16.84 -9.93 -16.50
C LEU A 214 -15.57 -9.31 -17.07
N TYR A 215 -14.60 -10.17 -17.43
CA TYR A 215 -13.26 -9.75 -17.83
C TYR A 215 -12.70 -10.55 -19.01
N ARG A 216 -13.47 -11.48 -19.58
CA ARG A 216 -13.02 -12.44 -20.59
C ARG A 216 -11.73 -13.14 -20.16
N PHE A 217 -11.64 -13.46 -18.87
CA PHE A 217 -10.45 -14.02 -18.28
C PHE A 217 -10.42 -15.54 -18.44
N ASN A 218 -9.36 -16.03 -19.06
CA ASN A 218 -9.05 -17.44 -19.25
C ASN A 218 -8.23 -17.97 -18.06
N TRP A 219 -8.88 -18.75 -17.21
CA TRP A 219 -8.23 -19.48 -16.13
C TRP A 219 -7.30 -20.59 -16.65
N ASP A 220 -7.60 -21.14 -17.83
CA ASP A 220 -6.91 -22.28 -18.44
C ASP A 220 -5.78 -21.84 -19.42
N HIS A 221 -5.14 -20.70 -19.16
CA HIS A 221 -4.11 -20.13 -20.04
C HIS A 221 -2.82 -20.97 -20.17
N CYS A 222 -2.63 -21.96 -19.29
CA CYS A 222 -1.55 -22.94 -19.35
C CYS A 222 -2.08 -24.39 -19.36
N GLY A 223 -3.24 -24.60 -20.00
CA GLY A 223 -3.98 -25.86 -19.94
C GLY A 223 -5.03 -25.83 -18.83
N LYS A 224 -5.82 -26.91 -18.73
CA LYS A 224 -6.99 -26.98 -17.84
C LYS A 224 -6.57 -26.80 -16.38
N MET A 225 -7.04 -25.73 -15.73
CA MET A 225 -6.82 -25.47 -14.32
C MET A 225 -7.54 -26.53 -13.47
N LYS A 226 -6.89 -26.98 -12.39
CA LYS A 226 -7.52 -27.95 -11.49
C LYS A 226 -8.76 -27.33 -10.82
N PRO A 227 -9.87 -28.08 -10.69
CA PRO A 227 -11.09 -27.55 -10.08
C PRO A 227 -10.90 -26.96 -8.68
N ALA A 228 -10.10 -27.61 -7.82
CA ALA A 228 -9.79 -27.08 -6.48
C ALA A 228 -9.12 -25.70 -6.53
N CYS A 229 -8.14 -25.52 -7.42
CA CYS A 229 -7.50 -24.21 -7.63
C CYS A 229 -8.48 -23.17 -8.19
N LYS A 230 -9.27 -23.55 -9.20
CA LYS A 230 -10.26 -22.66 -9.82
C LYS A 230 -11.33 -22.20 -8.84
N HIS A 231 -11.72 -23.06 -7.91
CA HIS A 231 -12.66 -22.75 -6.82
C HIS A 231 -12.24 -21.50 -6.05
N HIS A 232 -10.95 -21.35 -5.72
CA HIS A 232 -10.45 -20.16 -5.04
C HIS A 232 -10.53 -18.88 -5.90
N PHE A 233 -10.28 -18.97 -7.20
CA PHE A 233 -10.40 -17.81 -8.09
C PHE A 233 -11.85 -17.36 -8.27
N ILE A 234 -12.80 -18.29 -8.24
CA ILE A 234 -14.23 -17.98 -8.26
C ILE A 234 -14.62 -17.29 -6.94
N GLN A 235 -14.20 -17.84 -5.79
CA GLN A 235 -14.47 -17.23 -4.48
C GLN A 235 -13.83 -15.84 -4.33
N ASP A 236 -12.61 -15.64 -4.84
CA ASP A 236 -11.94 -14.34 -4.92
C ASP A 236 -12.76 -13.35 -5.75
N THR A 237 -13.29 -13.80 -6.89
CA THR A 237 -14.20 -12.99 -7.71
C THR A 237 -15.47 -12.64 -6.94
N CYS A 238 -16.08 -13.59 -6.22
CA CYS A 238 -17.25 -13.30 -5.37
C CYS A 238 -16.91 -12.27 -4.28
N LEU A 239 -15.77 -12.40 -3.59
CA LEU A 239 -15.34 -11.43 -2.58
C LEU A 239 -15.12 -10.04 -3.21
N TYR A 240 -14.42 -9.97 -4.33
CA TYR A 240 -14.12 -8.72 -5.05
C TYR A 240 -15.39 -8.01 -5.51
N GLU A 241 -16.30 -8.74 -6.18
CA GLU A 241 -17.50 -8.17 -6.79
C GLU A 241 -18.62 -7.94 -5.76
N CYS A 242 -18.76 -8.80 -4.75
CA CYS A 242 -19.95 -8.82 -3.89
C CYS A 242 -19.73 -8.20 -2.50
N SER A 243 -18.51 -8.14 -1.97
CA SER A 243 -18.31 -7.76 -0.57
C SER A 243 -18.55 -6.26 -0.31
N PRO A 244 -19.49 -5.89 0.58
CA PRO A 244 -19.69 -4.50 0.99
C PRO A 244 -18.73 -4.06 2.11
N ASN A 245 -17.81 -4.94 2.51
CA ASN A 245 -16.95 -4.78 3.68
C ASN A 245 -15.48 -4.50 3.32
N LEU A 246 -15.21 -4.12 2.07
CA LEU A 246 -13.85 -3.81 1.61
C LEU A 246 -13.51 -2.31 1.63
N GLY A 247 -14.47 -1.47 2.05
CA GLY A 247 -14.33 -0.01 2.05
C GLY A 247 -13.06 0.56 2.66
N PRO A 248 -12.54 0.07 3.81
CA PRO A 248 -11.29 0.58 4.39
C PRO A 248 -10.05 0.46 3.48
N TRP A 249 -10.11 -0.38 2.44
CA TRP A 249 -9.01 -0.64 1.51
C TRP A 249 -9.28 -0.13 0.09
N ILE A 250 -10.42 0.51 -0.16
CA ILE A 250 -10.74 1.10 -1.46
C ILE A 250 -9.84 2.31 -1.70
N GLN A 251 -9.21 2.36 -2.87
CA GLN A 251 -8.38 3.46 -3.33
C GLN A 251 -8.72 3.83 -4.78
N GLU A 252 -8.65 5.13 -5.07
CA GLU A 252 -8.81 5.66 -6.42
C GLU A 252 -7.58 5.37 -7.28
N VAL A 253 -7.80 4.80 -8.46
CA VAL A 253 -6.74 4.43 -9.41
C VAL A 253 -6.96 4.96 -10.82
N ASN A 254 -8.14 5.55 -11.11
CA ASN A 254 -8.47 6.24 -12.37
C ASN A 254 -7.95 5.50 -13.62
N GLN A 255 -8.29 4.22 -13.76
CA GLN A 255 -7.97 3.38 -14.92
C GLN A 255 -9.16 3.34 -15.88
N SER A 256 -8.91 3.03 -17.16
CA SER A 256 -9.94 3.05 -18.21
C SER A 256 -11.18 2.18 -17.94
N TRP A 257 -11.03 1.14 -17.12
CA TRP A 257 -12.10 0.17 -16.81
C TRP A 257 -12.55 0.18 -15.34
N ARG A 258 -11.91 0.96 -14.47
CA ARG A 258 -12.30 1.12 -13.05
C ARG A 258 -11.78 2.44 -12.48
N LYS A 259 -12.61 3.14 -11.71
CA LYS A 259 -12.21 4.36 -10.99
C LYS A 259 -11.53 4.02 -9.67
N GLU A 260 -12.03 2.97 -9.01
CA GLU A 260 -11.52 2.48 -7.73
C GLU A 260 -11.11 1.00 -7.80
N ARG A 261 -10.24 0.60 -6.87
CA ARG A 261 -9.93 -0.81 -6.57
C ARG A 261 -9.60 -0.95 -5.08
N PHE A 262 -9.56 -2.16 -4.57
CA PHE A 262 -8.93 -2.37 -3.27
C PHE A 262 -7.42 -2.63 -3.37
N LEU A 263 -6.70 -2.23 -2.32
CA LEU A 263 -5.27 -2.45 -2.13
C LEU A 263 -4.98 -2.84 -0.68
N ASN A 264 -4.07 -3.81 -0.50
CA ASN A 264 -3.61 -4.29 0.79
C ASN A 264 -4.72 -4.81 1.72
N VAL A 265 -5.76 -5.43 1.17
CA VAL A 265 -6.79 -6.10 1.97
C VAL A 265 -6.14 -7.20 2.82
N PRO A 266 -6.34 -7.22 4.15
CA PRO A 266 -5.65 -8.14 5.06
C PRO A 266 -6.26 -9.53 5.00
N LEU A 267 -6.01 -10.29 3.93
CA LEU A 267 -6.53 -11.64 3.76
C LEU A 267 -6.03 -12.54 4.91
N CYS A 268 -6.92 -13.33 5.51
CA CYS A 268 -6.55 -14.25 6.58
C CYS A 268 -5.50 -15.26 6.12
N LYS A 269 -4.62 -15.63 7.04
CA LYS A 269 -3.49 -16.52 6.78
C LYS A 269 -3.93 -17.84 6.14
N GLU A 270 -4.95 -18.48 6.70
CA GLU A 270 -5.42 -19.79 6.25
C GLU A 270 -6.08 -19.72 4.87
N ASP A 271 -6.87 -18.69 4.58
CA ASP A 271 -7.49 -18.49 3.25
C ASP A 271 -6.42 -18.41 2.15
N CYS A 272 -5.33 -17.66 2.41
CA CYS A 272 -4.22 -17.56 1.48
C CYS A 272 -3.43 -18.87 1.36
N GLN A 273 -3.17 -19.53 2.49
CA GLN A 273 -2.41 -20.78 2.52
C GLN A 273 -3.13 -21.89 1.74
N ILE A 274 -4.42 -22.09 1.99
CA ILE A 274 -5.20 -23.15 1.33
C ILE A 274 -5.31 -22.86 -0.17
N TRP A 275 -5.53 -21.60 -0.58
CA TRP A 275 -5.52 -21.21 -1.99
C TRP A 275 -4.22 -21.61 -2.68
N TRP A 276 -3.08 -21.30 -2.06
CA TRP A 276 -1.79 -21.67 -2.60
C TRP A 276 -1.58 -23.19 -2.69
N GLU A 277 -1.96 -23.94 -1.65
CA GLU A 277 -1.81 -25.39 -1.59
C GLU A 277 -2.61 -26.10 -2.69
N ASP A 278 -3.87 -25.70 -2.90
CA ASP A 278 -4.76 -26.27 -3.91
C ASP A 278 -4.35 -25.88 -5.33
N CYS A 279 -3.69 -24.73 -5.50
CA CYS A 279 -3.12 -24.30 -6.77
C CYS A 279 -1.73 -24.84 -7.07
N ARG A 280 -0.97 -25.33 -6.07
CA ARG A 280 0.45 -25.70 -6.16
C ARG A 280 0.85 -26.53 -7.38
N THR A 281 -0.04 -27.41 -7.84
CA THR A 281 0.19 -28.33 -8.97
C THR A 281 -0.58 -27.97 -10.25
N SER A 282 -1.28 -26.83 -10.27
CA SER A 282 -1.77 -26.20 -11.49
C SER A 282 -0.62 -25.45 -12.18
N TYR A 283 -0.88 -24.88 -13.36
CA TYR A 283 0.14 -24.22 -14.18
C TYR A 283 -0.24 -22.76 -14.47
N THR A 284 0.77 -21.90 -14.61
CA THR A 284 0.64 -20.52 -15.07
C THR A 284 1.92 -20.10 -15.79
N CYS A 285 1.92 -18.92 -16.40
CA CYS A 285 3.07 -18.34 -17.09
C CYS A 285 3.45 -16.96 -16.53
N LYS A 286 2.76 -16.47 -15.49
CA LYS A 286 2.93 -15.10 -14.97
C LYS A 286 2.72 -15.02 -13.46
N THR A 287 3.48 -14.13 -12.82
CA THR A 287 3.33 -13.75 -11.39
C THR A 287 2.32 -12.62 -11.16
N ASN A 288 2.04 -11.81 -12.18
CA ASN A 288 1.08 -10.71 -12.09
C ASN A 288 0.02 -10.86 -13.18
N TRP A 289 -1.22 -11.07 -12.77
CA TRP A 289 -2.35 -11.36 -13.63
C TRP A 289 -3.21 -10.14 -13.96
N HIS A 290 -2.92 -8.96 -13.39
CA HIS A 290 -3.58 -7.72 -13.80
C HIS A 290 -3.04 -7.16 -15.13
N LYS A 291 -1.78 -7.43 -15.48
CA LYS A 291 -1.11 -6.75 -16.61
C LYS A 291 -0.19 -7.67 -17.41
N GLY A 292 0.04 -7.31 -18.68
CA GLY A 292 1.03 -7.95 -19.54
C GLY A 292 0.61 -9.32 -20.08
N TRP A 293 -0.69 -9.51 -20.30
CA TRP A 293 -1.23 -10.63 -21.08
C TRP A 293 -1.28 -10.27 -22.57
N ASN A 294 -1.28 -11.29 -23.43
CA ASN A 294 -1.66 -11.14 -24.83
C ASN A 294 -3.20 -11.24 -24.94
N TRP A 295 -3.86 -10.26 -25.54
CA TRP A 295 -5.32 -10.20 -25.69
C TRP A 295 -5.79 -10.28 -27.15
N THR A 296 -4.91 -10.60 -28.11
CA THR A 296 -5.23 -10.58 -29.56
C THR A 296 -6.42 -11.49 -29.93
N SER A 297 -6.63 -12.60 -29.22
CA SER A 297 -7.76 -13.51 -29.43
C SER A 297 -9.05 -13.11 -28.70
N GLY A 298 -9.08 -11.95 -28.03
CA GLY A 298 -10.23 -11.46 -27.27
C GLY A 298 -10.31 -11.97 -25.82
N TYR A 299 -9.36 -12.79 -25.39
CA TYR A 299 -9.18 -13.26 -24.01
C TYR A 299 -7.67 -13.36 -23.70
N ASN A 300 -7.29 -13.46 -22.42
CA ASN A 300 -5.87 -13.48 -22.06
C ASN A 300 -5.18 -14.79 -22.47
N GLN A 301 -4.01 -14.64 -23.07
CA GLN A 301 -3.07 -15.70 -23.41
C GLN A 301 -1.68 -15.34 -22.89
N CYS A 302 -0.85 -16.36 -22.64
CA CYS A 302 0.54 -16.17 -22.27
C CYS A 302 1.28 -15.35 -23.35
N PRO A 303 2.07 -14.34 -22.97
CA PRO A 303 2.87 -13.59 -23.94
C PRO A 303 3.98 -14.49 -24.53
N VAL A 304 4.48 -14.14 -25.72
CA VAL A 304 5.34 -14.95 -26.61
C VAL A 304 6.62 -15.52 -25.97
N ARG A 305 7.03 -15.02 -24.79
CA ARG A 305 8.23 -15.48 -24.05
C ARG A 305 7.95 -15.99 -22.64
N ALA A 306 6.69 -16.05 -22.23
CA ALA A 306 6.31 -16.57 -20.92
C ALA A 306 5.98 -18.05 -21.03
N ALA A 307 6.86 -18.90 -20.52
CA ALA A 307 6.67 -20.34 -20.51
C ALA A 307 5.67 -20.77 -19.43
N CYS A 308 4.92 -21.84 -19.69
CA CYS A 308 4.05 -22.43 -18.68
C CYS A 308 4.88 -23.29 -17.70
N HIS A 309 4.81 -22.96 -16.42
CA HIS A 309 5.39 -23.74 -15.33
C HIS A 309 4.33 -23.95 -14.24
N ARG A 310 4.64 -24.81 -13.27
CA ARG A 310 3.78 -25.01 -12.10
C ARG A 310 3.59 -23.70 -11.34
N PHE A 311 2.47 -23.57 -10.64
CA PHE A 311 2.17 -22.40 -9.81
C PHE A 311 3.27 -22.11 -8.79
N ASP A 312 3.85 -23.13 -8.16
CA ASP A 312 4.93 -22.96 -7.18
C ASP A 312 6.26 -22.47 -7.76
N PHE A 313 6.45 -22.54 -9.08
CA PHE A 313 7.57 -21.89 -9.76
C PHE A 313 7.40 -20.36 -9.79
N TYR A 314 6.21 -19.88 -10.14
CA TYR A 314 5.90 -18.46 -10.23
C TYR A 314 5.55 -17.83 -8.86
N PHE A 315 4.98 -18.64 -7.97
CA PHE A 315 4.56 -18.25 -6.63
C PHE A 315 5.18 -19.19 -5.60
N PRO A 316 6.44 -18.95 -5.17
CA PRO A 316 7.16 -19.88 -4.30
C PRO A 316 6.56 -20.02 -2.89
N THR A 317 5.71 -19.08 -2.47
CA THR A 317 5.07 -19.07 -1.14
C THR A 317 3.61 -18.62 -1.25
N PRO A 318 2.76 -18.91 -0.25
CA PRO A 318 1.39 -18.38 -0.22
C PRO A 318 1.35 -16.85 -0.33
N ALA A 319 2.22 -16.15 0.40
CA ALA A 319 2.30 -14.70 0.33
C ALA A 319 2.66 -14.19 -1.07
N ALA A 320 3.55 -14.89 -1.81
CA ALA A 320 3.87 -14.54 -3.18
C ALA A 320 2.63 -14.66 -4.09
N LEU A 321 1.78 -15.68 -3.90
CA LEU A 321 0.52 -15.79 -4.64
C LEU A 321 -0.42 -14.64 -4.30
N CYS A 322 -0.86 -14.55 -3.05
CA CYS A 322 -1.96 -13.67 -2.67
C CYS A 322 -1.59 -12.18 -2.81
N ASN A 323 -0.34 -11.80 -2.53
CA ASN A 323 0.10 -10.40 -2.65
C ASN A 323 0.32 -10.00 -4.11
N GLU A 324 0.89 -10.87 -4.95
CA GLU A 324 1.39 -10.45 -6.27
C GLU A 324 0.40 -10.69 -7.41
N ILE A 325 -0.40 -11.78 -7.35
CA ILE A 325 -1.23 -12.22 -8.48
C ILE A 325 -2.14 -11.09 -8.97
N TRP A 326 -2.72 -10.34 -8.03
CA TRP A 326 -3.56 -9.18 -8.29
C TRP A 326 -2.89 -7.85 -7.94
N SER A 327 -1.57 -7.73 -8.09
CA SER A 327 -0.83 -6.47 -7.89
C SER A 327 -1.16 -5.76 -6.57
N HIS A 328 -0.93 -6.43 -5.44
CA HIS A 328 -1.16 -5.93 -4.08
C HIS A 328 -2.63 -5.57 -3.78
N SER A 329 -3.57 -6.22 -4.46
CA SER A 329 -4.96 -6.27 -4.01
C SER A 329 -5.02 -6.79 -2.57
N TYR A 330 -4.36 -7.91 -2.29
CA TYR A 330 -4.23 -8.41 -0.92
C TYR A 330 -2.85 -8.11 -0.33
N LYS A 331 -2.83 -8.06 1.00
CA LYS A 331 -1.64 -8.20 1.82
C LYS A 331 -1.97 -9.27 2.87
N VAL A 332 -1.35 -10.44 2.77
CA VAL A 332 -1.63 -11.54 3.71
C VAL A 332 -1.37 -11.09 5.14
N SER A 333 -2.36 -11.34 5.99
CA SER A 333 -2.31 -11.06 7.42
C SER A 333 -1.65 -12.22 8.17
N ASN A 334 -1.02 -11.91 9.31
CA ASN A 334 -0.55 -12.95 10.24
C ASN A 334 -1.67 -13.48 11.14
N TYR A 335 -2.83 -12.82 11.15
CA TYR A 335 -3.99 -13.25 11.92
C TYR A 335 -4.69 -14.42 11.24
N GLY A 336 -5.17 -15.35 12.08
CA GLY A 336 -5.99 -16.46 11.63
C GLY A 336 -7.45 -16.08 11.43
N ARG A 337 -8.19 -16.94 10.71
CA ARG A 337 -9.66 -16.88 10.57
C ARG A 337 -10.34 -16.76 11.93
N GLY A 338 -11.42 -15.97 12.00
CA GLY A 338 -12.18 -15.73 13.22
C GLY A 338 -11.57 -14.72 14.20
N SER A 339 -10.39 -14.17 13.91
CA SER A 339 -9.73 -13.19 14.78
C SER A 339 -10.39 -11.79 14.86
N GLY A 340 -11.31 -11.48 13.94
CA GLY A 340 -11.84 -10.11 13.77
C GLY A 340 -10.79 -9.12 13.23
N ARG A 341 -9.65 -9.61 12.72
CA ARG A 341 -8.49 -8.79 12.29
C ARG A 341 -8.02 -9.07 10.85
N CYS A 342 -8.68 -9.96 10.13
CA CYS A 342 -8.35 -10.29 8.75
C CYS A 342 -9.63 -10.63 7.97
N ILE A 343 -9.63 -10.33 6.67
CA ILE A 343 -10.74 -10.62 5.78
C ILE A 343 -10.72 -12.11 5.42
N GLN A 344 -11.88 -12.74 5.56
CA GLN A 344 -12.13 -14.12 5.15
C GLN A 344 -12.82 -14.12 3.79
N MET A 345 -12.25 -14.85 2.85
CA MET A 345 -12.83 -15.09 1.52
C MET A 345 -13.86 -16.22 1.59
N TRP A 346 -13.62 -17.20 2.46
CA TRP A 346 -14.55 -18.29 2.77
C TRP A 346 -15.23 -18.05 4.11
N PHE A 347 -16.55 -18.24 4.23
CA PHE A 347 -17.24 -18.23 5.52
C PHE A 347 -18.60 -18.91 5.40
N ASP A 348 -19.11 -19.40 6.53
CA ASP A 348 -20.46 -19.98 6.62
C ASP A 348 -21.49 -18.85 6.83
N PRO A 349 -22.39 -18.58 5.86
CA PRO A 349 -23.38 -17.52 6.01
C PRO A 349 -24.42 -17.77 7.10
N ALA A 350 -24.55 -19.01 7.60
CA ALA A 350 -25.41 -19.31 8.74
C ALA A 350 -24.89 -18.68 10.04
N GLN A 351 -23.58 -18.46 10.15
CA GLN A 351 -22.91 -17.82 11.29
C GLN A 351 -22.75 -16.30 11.12
N GLY A 352 -23.29 -15.74 10.04
CA GLY A 352 -23.14 -14.33 9.70
C GLY A 352 -21.84 -14.04 8.91
N ASN A 353 -21.72 -12.80 8.42
CA ASN A 353 -20.54 -12.38 7.67
C ASN A 353 -19.46 -11.83 8.64
N PRO A 354 -18.34 -12.54 8.83
CA PRO A 354 -17.31 -12.12 9.78
C PRO A 354 -16.58 -10.84 9.35
N ASN A 355 -16.64 -10.47 8.06
CA ASN A 355 -15.93 -9.32 7.53
C ASN A 355 -16.56 -7.98 7.94
N GLU A 356 -17.81 -7.98 8.43
CA GLU A 356 -18.44 -6.77 8.96
C GLU A 356 -17.69 -6.22 10.18
N GLU A 357 -17.28 -7.11 11.10
CA GLU A 357 -16.48 -6.73 12.28
C GLU A 357 -15.08 -6.24 11.87
N VAL A 358 -14.45 -6.96 10.94
CA VAL A 358 -13.10 -6.63 10.44
C VAL A 358 -13.11 -5.24 9.80
N ALA A 359 -14.08 -4.95 8.94
CA ALA A 359 -14.21 -3.64 8.31
C ALA A 359 -14.41 -2.54 9.35
N ARG A 360 -15.26 -2.78 10.36
CA ARG A 360 -15.52 -1.84 11.46
C ARG A 360 -14.24 -1.52 12.23
N PHE A 361 -13.46 -2.54 12.59
CA PHE A 361 -12.19 -2.36 13.28
C PHE A 361 -11.20 -1.50 12.48
N TYR A 362 -11.03 -1.79 11.19
CA TYR A 362 -10.09 -1.03 10.37
C TYR A 362 -10.58 0.39 10.07
N ALA A 363 -11.87 0.60 9.85
CA ALA A 363 -12.43 1.95 9.71
C ALA A 363 -12.24 2.81 10.97
N GLU A 364 -12.38 2.21 12.17
CA GLU A 364 -12.13 2.89 13.45
C GLU A 364 -10.67 3.29 13.63
N THR A 365 -9.75 2.36 13.40
CA THR A 365 -8.31 2.63 13.54
C THR A 365 -7.81 3.69 12.55
N MET A 366 -8.34 3.70 11.33
CA MET A 366 -8.03 4.72 10.32
C MET A 366 -8.61 6.10 10.67
N SER A 367 -9.80 6.15 11.27
CA SER A 367 -10.43 7.41 11.69
C SER A 367 -9.82 7.98 12.97
N GLY A 368 -9.39 7.12 13.91
CA GLY A 368 -8.78 7.52 15.18
C GLY A 368 -7.38 8.13 15.05
N ALA A 369 -6.63 7.74 14.01
CA ALA A 369 -5.34 8.36 13.70
C ALA A 369 -5.46 9.87 13.38
N GLY A 370 -6.58 10.31 12.79
CA GLY A 370 -6.83 11.73 12.49
C GLY A 370 -7.20 12.60 13.70
N LEU A 371 -7.73 12.00 14.78
CA LEU A 371 -8.12 12.72 16.00
C LEU A 371 -6.92 13.00 16.93
N HIS A 372 -5.91 12.14 16.94
CA HIS A 372 -4.70 12.34 17.75
C HIS A 372 -3.76 13.42 17.21
N GLU A 373 -3.79 13.72 15.91
CA GLU A 373 -3.02 14.82 15.32
C GLU A 373 -3.69 16.20 15.46
N ALA A 374 -5.01 16.24 15.75
CA ALA A 374 -5.74 17.50 15.89
C ALA A 374 -5.78 18.07 17.32
N TRP A 375 -5.51 17.25 18.35
CA TRP A 375 -5.55 17.66 19.75
C TRP A 375 -4.45 18.68 20.13
N PRO A 376 -3.18 18.54 19.71
CA PRO A 376 -2.12 19.49 20.08
C PRO A 376 -2.33 20.88 19.48
N LEU A 377 -2.92 20.95 18.28
CA LEU A 377 -3.14 22.19 17.54
C LEU A 377 -4.31 23.01 18.12
N ARG A 378 -5.37 22.36 18.63
CA ARG A 378 -6.50 23.06 19.24
C ARG A 378 -6.17 23.69 20.59
N PHE A 379 -5.34 23.04 21.41
CA PHE A 379 -4.88 23.64 22.68
C PHE A 379 -3.88 24.78 22.47
N GLY A 380 -2.99 24.67 21.48
CA GLY A 380 -2.04 25.74 21.14
C GLY A 380 -2.73 27.01 20.63
N LEU A 381 -3.76 26.88 19.78
CA LEU A 381 -4.53 28.03 19.27
C LEU A 381 -5.35 28.73 20.35
N VAL A 382 -5.96 27.98 21.28
CA VAL A 382 -6.72 28.57 22.40
C VAL A 382 -5.79 29.30 23.38
N LEU A 383 -4.62 28.74 23.67
CA LEU A 383 -3.60 29.40 24.51
C LEU A 383 -3.03 30.67 23.87
N MET A 384 -2.80 30.66 22.54
CA MET A 384 -2.33 31.85 21.82
C MET A 384 -3.40 32.95 21.75
N LEU A 385 -4.68 32.59 21.57
CA LEU A 385 -5.78 33.54 21.60
C LEU A 385 -5.98 34.16 23.00
N LEU A 386 -5.84 33.37 24.07
CA LEU A 386 -5.90 33.86 25.44
C LEU A 386 -4.72 34.77 25.81
N TRP A 387 -3.57 34.61 25.15
CA TRP A 387 -2.37 35.45 25.38
C TRP A 387 -2.40 36.77 24.58
N LEU A 388 -3.20 36.84 23.50
CA LEU A 388 -3.42 38.07 22.73
C LEU A 388 -4.58 38.93 23.25
N LEU A 389 -5.39 38.38 24.15
CA LEU A 389 -6.56 39.04 24.76
C LEU A 389 -6.32 39.51 26.21
N ASN A 390 -5.12 39.29 26.74
CA ASN A 390 -4.56 39.87 27.98
C ASN A 390 -3.35 40.73 27.62
#